data_AF-A0A0R1URB6-F1
#
_entry.id   AF-A0A0R1URB6-F1
#
_cell.length_a   1.000
_cell.length_b   1.000
_cell.length_c   1.000
_cell.angle_alpha   90.00
_cell.angle_beta   90.00
_cell.angle_gamma   90.00
#
_symmetry.space_group_name_H-M   'P 1'
#
loop_
_entity.id
_entity.type
_entity.pdbx_description
1 polymer ?
#
loop_
_entity_poly.entity_id
_entity_poly.type
_entity_poly.pdbx_seq_one_letter_code
_entity_poly.pdbx_strand_id
1 'polypeptide(L)'
;MRILGQPLMAIGNLLFMVGLALVIFGLICVLAKGHLFTGWRHRRKKGQDPLPGEKVGVRHVASVKNSPIVVNGGARFGLLAGGIYIVVGIVLTLF
;
A
#
# COMPACT_ATOMS: atom_id res chain seq x y z
N MET A 1 -32.72 10.98 -7.36
CA MET A 1 -32.22 11.61 -8.61
C MET A 1 -31.46 10.58 -9.43
N ARG A 2 -31.38 10.72 -10.76
CA ARG A 2 -30.62 9.80 -11.65
C ARG A 2 -29.53 10.58 -12.37
N ILE A 3 -28.31 10.09 -12.33
CA ILE A 3 -27.16 10.62 -13.09
C ILE A 3 -26.75 9.50 -14.07
N LEU A 4 -26.51 9.81 -15.34
CA LEU A 4 -26.16 8.81 -16.38
C LEU A 4 -27.13 7.61 -16.47
N GLY A 5 -28.41 7.80 -16.11
CA GLY A 5 -29.41 6.72 -16.13
C GLY A 5 -29.33 5.73 -14.96
N GLN A 6 -28.35 5.86 -14.06
CA GLN A 6 -28.18 5.03 -12.86
C GLN A 6 -28.64 5.77 -11.60
N PRO A 7 -29.07 5.06 -10.54
CA PRO A 7 -29.37 5.68 -9.25
C PRO A 7 -28.09 6.22 -8.61
N LEU A 8 -28.19 7.35 -7.91
CA LEU A 8 -27.07 7.98 -7.20
C LEU A 8 -26.34 7.00 -6.28
N MET A 9 -27.09 6.16 -5.57
CA MET A 9 -26.56 5.11 -4.71
C MET A 9 -25.64 4.12 -5.45
N ALA A 10 -25.95 3.74 -6.69
CA ALA A 10 -25.09 2.83 -7.45
C ALA A 10 -23.77 3.50 -7.85
N ILE A 11 -23.83 4.77 -8.25
CA ILE A 11 -22.65 5.56 -8.62
C ILE A 11 -21.77 5.82 -7.38
N GLY A 12 -22.40 6.18 -6.25
CA GLY A 12 -21.71 6.38 -4.97
C GLY A 12 -21.00 5.12 -4.49
N ASN A 13 -21.66 3.96 -4.55
CA ASN A 13 -21.05 2.68 -4.21
C ASN A 13 -19.86 2.33 -5.13
N LEU A 14 -19.98 2.56 -6.43
CA LEU A 14 -18.89 2.33 -7.37
C LEU A 14 -17.68 3.21 -7.05
N LEU A 15 -17.90 4.51 -6.84
CA LEU A 15 -16.84 5.46 -6.48
C LEU A 15 -16.18 5.10 -5.16
N PHE A 16 -16.96 4.66 -4.17
CA PHE A 16 -16.45 4.19 -2.89
C PHE A 16 -15.55 2.95 -3.07
N MET A 17 -15.98 1.97 -3.87
CA MET A 17 -15.19 0.77 -4.15
C MET A 17 -13.89 1.09 -4.88
N VAL A 18 -13.94 1.98 -5.89
CA VAL A 18 -12.75 2.45 -6.62
C VAL A 18 -11.81 3.19 -5.67
N GLY A 19 -12.35 4.07 -4.82
CA GLY A 19 -11.59 4.78 -3.81
C GLY A 19 -10.89 3.84 -2.84
N LEU A 20 -11.59 2.81 -2.35
CA LEU A 20 -11.02 1.78 -1.48
C LEU A 20 -9.88 1.02 -2.16
N ALA A 21 -10.06 0.61 -3.42
CA ALA A 21 -9.03 -0.06 -4.19
C ALA A 21 -7.76 0.80 -4.36
N LEU A 22 -7.93 2.10 -4.60
CA LEU A 22 -6.82 3.06 -4.69
C LEU A 22 -6.10 3.26 -3.36
N VAL A 23 -6.81 3.29 -2.24
CA VAL A 23 -6.20 3.34 -0.90
C VAL A 23 -5.39 2.07 -0.64
N ILE A 24 -5.94 0.90 -0.94
CA ILE A 24 -5.22 -0.39 -0.82
C ILE A 24 -3.96 -0.38 -1.67
N PHE A 25 -4.05 0.07 -2.92
CA PHE A 25 -2.90 0.23 -3.79
C PHE A 25 -1.85 1.19 -3.19
N GLY A 26 -2.30 2.34 -2.66
CA GLY A 26 -1.43 3.29 -2.00
C GLY A 26 -0.70 2.68 -0.80
N LEU A 27 -1.40 1.91 0.03
CA LEU A 27 -0.82 1.15 1.15
C LEU A 27 0.19 0.12 0.65
N ILE A 28 -0.11 -0.63 -0.41
CA ILE A 28 0.84 -1.56 -1.02
C ILE A 28 2.09 -0.80 -1.49
N CYS A 29 1.96 0.38 -2.10
CA CYS A 29 3.11 1.18 -2.53
C CYS A 29 3.95 1.68 -1.34
N VAL A 30 3.33 1.98 -0.19
CA VAL A 30 4.05 2.30 1.05
C VAL A 30 4.81 1.07 1.55
N LEU A 31 4.15 -0.09 1.58
CA LEU A 31 4.70 -1.35 2.10
C LEU A 31 5.76 -1.97 1.19
N ALA A 32 5.58 -1.85 -0.13
CA ALA A 32 6.48 -2.37 -1.15
C ALA A 32 7.86 -1.70 -1.13
N LYS A 33 8.02 -0.58 -0.40
CA LYS A 33 9.34 -0.01 -0.18
C LYS A 33 10.18 -1.04 0.57
N GLY A 34 11.24 -1.49 -0.09
CA GLY A 34 12.01 -2.70 0.23
C GLY A 34 12.49 -2.81 1.67
N HIS A 35 12.55 -1.72 2.42
CA HIS A 35 12.83 -1.68 3.86
C HIS A 35 12.02 -2.69 4.68
N LEU A 36 10.72 -2.84 4.41
CA LEU A 36 9.85 -3.79 5.15
C LEU A 36 10.09 -5.26 4.75
N PHE A 37 10.52 -5.50 3.51
CA PHE A 37 10.82 -6.84 3.00
C PHE A 37 12.31 -7.21 3.13
N THR A 38 13.17 -6.30 3.61
CA THR A 38 14.58 -6.60 3.84
C THR A 38 14.73 -7.63 4.96
N GLY A 39 15.34 -8.77 4.61
CA GLY A 39 15.54 -9.90 5.51
C GLY A 39 14.45 -10.99 5.49
N TRP A 40 13.33 -10.82 4.77
CA TRP A 40 12.31 -11.88 4.65
C TRP A 40 12.85 -13.13 3.93
N ARG A 41 13.71 -12.93 2.92
CA ARG A 41 14.25 -14.00 2.07
C ARG A 41 15.43 -14.78 2.69
N HIS A 42 16.00 -14.33 3.82
CA HIS A 42 17.15 -14.98 4.47
C HIS A 42 16.77 -15.81 5.71
N ARG A 43 15.65 -16.54 5.67
CA ARG A 43 15.35 -17.55 6.71
C ARG A 43 16.12 -18.84 6.40
N ARG A 44 17.40 -18.92 6.79
CA ARG A 44 18.18 -20.18 6.74
C ARG A 44 17.60 -21.18 7.76
N LYS A 45 17.52 -22.46 7.40
CA LYS A 45 17.19 -23.54 8.35
C LYS A 45 18.35 -23.70 9.34
N LYS A 46 18.03 -23.91 10.63
CA LYS A 46 19.01 -24.14 11.71
C LYS A 46 19.89 -25.35 11.34
N GLY A 47 21.20 -25.16 11.21
CA GLY A 47 22.17 -26.25 10.92
C GLY A 47 22.85 -26.24 9.54
N GLN A 48 22.71 -25.17 8.73
CA GLN A 48 23.54 -25.01 7.52
C GLN A 48 24.75 -24.11 7.80
N ASP A 49 25.93 -24.57 7.39
CA ASP A 49 27.15 -23.75 7.41
C ASP A 49 27.00 -22.51 6.51
N PRO A 50 27.54 -21.36 6.93
CA PRO A 50 27.49 -20.14 6.14
C PRO A 50 28.29 -20.35 4.84
N LEU A 51 27.70 -19.95 3.69
CA LEU A 51 28.45 -19.93 2.43
C LEU A 51 29.64 -18.96 2.58
N PRO A 52 30.85 -19.33 2.11
CA PRO A 52 32.01 -18.44 2.18
C PRO A 52 31.72 -17.16 1.39
N GLY A 53 31.64 -16.03 2.11
CA GLY A 53 31.34 -14.70 1.55
C GLY A 53 29.98 -14.10 1.97
N GLU A 54 29.07 -14.89 2.55
CA GLU A 54 27.72 -14.42 2.91
C GLU A 54 27.68 -13.83 4.34
N LYS A 55 28.50 -12.82 4.61
CA LYS A 55 28.31 -11.99 5.82
C LYS A 55 27.13 -11.06 5.56
N VAL A 56 25.93 -11.49 5.95
CA VAL A 56 24.78 -10.59 6.03
C VAL A 56 25.20 -9.40 6.89
N GLY A 57 25.27 -8.22 6.28
CA GLY A 57 25.60 -6.99 6.98
C GLY A 57 24.50 -6.66 7.98
N VAL A 58 24.54 -7.26 9.17
CA VAL A 58 23.52 -7.11 10.22
C VAL A 58 23.26 -5.64 10.55
N ARG A 59 24.31 -4.81 10.55
CA ARG A 59 24.18 -3.34 10.69
C ARG A 59 23.46 -2.68 9.52
N HIS A 60 23.69 -3.14 8.29
CA HIS A 60 23.01 -2.63 7.10
C HIS A 60 21.53 -3.04 7.09
N VAL A 61 21.21 -4.29 7.42
CA VAL A 61 19.81 -4.74 7.53
C VAL A 61 19.10 -3.99 8.67
N ALA A 62 19.76 -3.78 9.81
CA ALA A 62 19.21 -3.00 10.91
C ALA A 62 18.96 -1.53 10.53
N SER A 63 19.89 -0.87 9.83
CA SER A 63 19.71 0.52 9.41
C SER A 63 18.62 0.67 8.35
N VAL A 64 18.53 -0.28 7.41
CA VAL A 64 17.51 -0.31 6.36
C VAL A 64 16.13 -0.61 6.91
N LYS A 65 16.00 -1.44 7.97
CA LYS A 65 14.72 -1.64 8.67
C LYS A 65 14.29 -0.43 9.49
N ASN A 66 15.25 0.32 10.05
CA ASN A 66 14.98 1.48 10.89
C ASN A 66 14.83 2.79 10.10
N SER A 67 14.86 2.73 8.77
CA SER A 67 14.66 3.91 7.94
C SER A 67 13.20 4.39 8.01
N PRO A 68 12.93 5.70 7.93
CA PRO A 68 11.58 6.23 8.01
C PRO A 68 10.68 5.71 6.89
N ILE A 69 9.39 5.57 7.18
CA ILE A 69 8.36 5.24 6.18
C ILE A 69 8.33 6.40 5.18
N VAL A 70 8.61 6.09 3.92
CA VAL A 70 8.59 7.09 2.84
C VAL A 70 7.39 6.86 1.96
N VAL A 71 6.50 7.84 1.92
CA VAL A 71 5.39 7.90 0.99
C VAL A 71 5.93 8.27 -0.39
N ASN A 72 6.04 7.29 -1.29
CA ASN A 72 6.46 7.52 -2.67
C ASN A 72 5.32 8.15 -3.51
N GLY A 73 5.62 8.56 -4.75
CA GLY A 73 4.63 9.18 -5.63
C GLY A 73 3.38 8.33 -5.85
N GLY A 74 3.55 7.01 -6.04
CA GLY A 74 2.44 6.07 -6.19
C GLY A 74 1.57 5.95 -4.94
N ALA A 75 2.18 5.87 -3.76
CA ALA A 75 1.48 5.88 -2.48
C ALA A 75 0.69 7.17 -2.27
N ARG A 76 1.32 8.32 -2.57
CA ARG A 76 0.66 9.63 -2.45
C ARG A 76 -0.54 9.73 -3.38
N PHE A 77 -0.40 9.30 -4.62
CA PHE A 77 -1.50 9.27 -5.58
C PHE A 77 -2.63 8.35 -5.11
N GLY A 78 -2.34 7.11 -4.75
CA GLY A 78 -3.35 6.14 -4.32
C GLY A 78 -4.11 6.58 -3.06
N LEU A 79 -3.39 7.11 -2.07
CA LEU A 79 -4.01 7.60 -0.83
C LEU A 79 -4.85 8.86 -1.06
N LEU A 80 -4.36 9.81 -1.87
CA LEU A 80 -5.05 11.09 -2.08
C LEU A 80 -6.25 10.94 -3.02
N ALA A 81 -6.06 10.28 -4.17
CA ALA A 81 -7.15 10.00 -5.10
C ALA A 81 -8.18 9.07 -4.45
N GLY A 82 -7.75 8.03 -3.74
CA GLY A 82 -8.62 7.11 -3.03
C GLY A 82 -9.46 7.81 -1.96
N GLY A 83 -8.84 8.67 -1.16
CA GLY A 83 -9.55 9.49 -0.16
C GLY A 83 -10.61 10.40 -0.78
N ILE A 84 -10.28 11.08 -1.89
CA ILE A 84 -11.24 11.93 -2.61
C ILE A 84 -12.42 11.10 -3.12
N TYR A 85 -12.17 9.96 -3.75
CA TYR A 85 -13.23 9.09 -4.28
C TYR A 85 -14.14 8.52 -3.19
N ILE A 86 -13.58 8.18 -2.02
CA ILE A 86 -14.37 7.74 -0.86
C ILE A 86 -15.30 8.86 -0.39
N VAL A 87 -14.77 10.08 -0.21
CA VAL A 87 -15.58 11.23 0.25
C VAL A 87 -16.69 11.53 -0.74
N VAL A 88 -16.38 11.61 -2.03
CA VAL A 88 -17.38 11.84 -3.09
C VAL A 88 -18.41 10.71 -3.13
N GLY A 89 -17.96 9.46 -3.01
CA GLY A 89 -18.84 8.29 -2.97
C GLY A 89 -19.83 8.34 -1.81
N ILE A 90 -19.37 8.65 -0.59
CA ILE A 90 -20.22 8.80 0.60
C ILE A 90 -21.25 9.92 0.39
N VAL A 91 -20.80 11.08 -0.09
CA VAL A 91 -21.69 12.22 -0.36
C VAL A 91 -22.79 11.81 -1.34
N LEU A 92 -22.43 11.16 -2.45
CA LEU A 92 -23.41 10.72 -3.45
C LEU A 92 -24.35 9.61 -2.95
N THR A 93 -23.93 8.82 -1.96
CA THR A 93 -24.80 7.80 -1.36
C THR A 93 -25.80 8.40 -0.36
N LEU A 94 -25.49 9.55 0.24
CA LEU A 94 -26.35 10.24 1.20
C LEU A 94 -27.45 11.10 0.54
N PHE A 95 -27.38 11.34 -0.77
CA PHE A 95 -28.33 12.14 -1.56
C PHE A 95 -29.06 11.29 -2.63
#